data_AF-A0A2G1Y7F2-F1
#
_entry.id   AF-A0A2G1Y7F2-F1
#
_cell.length_a   1.000
_cell.length_b   1.000
_cell.length_c   1.000
_cell.angle_alpha   90.00
_cell.angle_beta   90.00
_cell.angle_gamma   90.00
#
_symmetry.space_group_name_H-M   'P 1'
#
loop_
_entity.id
_entity.type
_entity.pdbx_description
1 polymer ?
#
loop_
_entity_poly.entity_id
_entity_poly.type
_entity_poly.pdbx_seq_one_letter_code
_entity_poly.pdbx_strand_id
1 'polypeptide(L)'
;MRLNFISFLSTAAVMVFLVAIPVAASATNPQSCYDGYVYLNADEYKKSISKLSACLRSKSVTVESRAIAYYNRAVAYFFLFDEELYKNDNYKKADKYLFKALEDVEKSIELDPVGTPKAYCLRGWIYLEESWGMYGYEDLDKGIAMGAPKDFCDDR
;
A
#
# COMPACT_ATOMS: atom_id res chain seq x y z
N MET A 1 -47.11 -1.12 0.02
CA MET A 1 -46.08 -2.04 -0.47
C MET A 1 -44.74 -1.44 -0.07
N ARG A 2 -44.14 -1.91 1.03
CA ARG A 2 -42.83 -1.43 1.53
C ARG A 2 -41.78 -2.43 1.02
N LEU A 3 -40.91 -2.00 0.12
CA LEU A 3 -39.76 -2.79 -0.32
C LEU A 3 -38.64 -2.62 0.70
N ASN A 4 -38.36 -3.69 1.43
CA ASN A 4 -37.20 -3.83 2.30
C ASN A 4 -35.94 -3.84 1.42
N PHE A 5 -35.09 -2.83 1.54
CA PHE A 5 -33.72 -2.92 1.04
C PHE A 5 -32.92 -3.79 2.01
N ILE A 6 -32.62 -5.00 1.57
CA ILE A 6 -31.68 -5.90 2.26
C ILE A 6 -30.27 -5.31 2.05
N SER A 7 -29.67 -4.84 3.14
CA SER A 7 -28.27 -4.46 3.21
C SER A 7 -27.38 -5.68 2.93
N PHE A 8 -26.64 -5.67 1.83
CA PHE A 8 -25.47 -6.55 1.71
C PHE A 8 -24.33 -5.89 2.48
N LEU A 9 -24.23 -6.24 3.75
CA LEU A 9 -22.98 -6.19 4.49
C LEU A 9 -22.01 -7.14 3.79
N SER A 10 -21.14 -6.61 2.93
CA SER A 10 -19.96 -7.36 2.52
C SER A 10 -19.01 -7.36 3.71
N THR A 11 -19.06 -8.44 4.48
CA THR A 11 -17.97 -8.82 5.38
C THR A 11 -16.81 -9.30 4.51
N ALA A 12 -16.04 -8.38 3.93
CA ALA A 12 -14.72 -8.74 3.46
C ALA A 12 -13.87 -9.02 4.69
N ALA A 13 -13.53 -10.30 4.82
CA ALA A 13 -12.69 -10.86 5.86
C ALA A 13 -11.45 -9.99 6.07
N VAL A 14 -11.02 -9.89 7.33
CA VAL A 14 -9.66 -9.49 7.68
C VAL A 14 -8.73 -10.55 7.07
N MET A 15 -8.38 -10.38 5.79
CA MET A 15 -7.23 -11.03 5.20
C MET A 15 -6.03 -10.45 5.94
N VAL A 16 -5.48 -11.21 6.88
CA VAL A 16 -4.13 -10.98 7.39
C VAL A 16 -3.16 -11.39 6.27
N PHE A 17 -3.21 -10.71 5.13
CA PHE A 17 -2.07 -10.69 4.25
C PHE A 17 -1.05 -9.81 4.94
N LEU A 18 0.16 -10.33 5.12
CA LEU A 18 1.30 -9.49 5.47
C LEU A 18 1.50 -8.50 4.33
N VAL A 19 0.81 -7.36 4.40
CA VAL A 19 0.82 -6.34 3.35
C VAL A 19 2.19 -5.67 3.35
N ALA A 20 2.72 -5.40 4.55
CA ALA A 20 4.00 -4.74 4.72
C ALA A 20 5.18 -5.69 4.42
N ILE A 21 6.23 -5.16 3.79
CA ILE A 21 7.52 -5.84 3.65
C ILE A 21 8.39 -5.40 4.84
N PRO A 22 8.97 -6.32 5.62
CA PRO A 22 9.83 -5.95 6.73
C PRO A 22 11.06 -5.22 6.19
N VAL A 23 11.29 -3.99 6.66
CA VAL A 23 12.61 -3.39 6.55
C VAL A 23 13.47 -4.08 7.60
N ALA A 24 14.42 -4.92 7.18
CA ALA A 24 15.36 -5.52 8.11
C ALA A 24 16.00 -4.40 8.97
N ALA A 25 16.02 -4.62 10.28
CA ALA A 25 16.81 -3.81 11.20
C ALA A 25 18.30 -4.11 10.96
N SER A 26 18.81 -3.67 9.81
CA SER A 26 20.24 -3.51 9.62
C SER A 26 20.71 -2.44 10.60
N ALA A 27 21.87 -2.63 11.21
CA ALA A 27 22.53 -1.60 12.03
C ALA A 27 22.72 -0.27 11.28
N THR A 28 22.63 -0.28 9.94
CA THR A 28 22.73 0.90 9.09
C THR A 28 21.40 1.62 8.84
N ASN A 29 20.26 0.95 9.03
CA ASN A 29 18.96 1.54 8.76
C ASN A 29 18.45 2.36 9.96
N PRO A 30 17.87 3.55 9.72
CA PRO A 30 17.20 4.30 10.77
C PRO A 30 16.10 3.49 11.46
N GLN A 31 16.04 3.57 12.78
CA GLN A 31 14.99 2.97 13.59
C GLN A 31 13.57 3.36 13.10
N SER A 32 13.42 4.56 12.55
CA SER A 32 12.15 5.04 11.98
C SER A 32 11.62 4.18 10.83
N CYS A 33 12.48 3.46 10.09
CA CYS A 33 12.04 2.55 9.04
C CYS A 33 11.31 1.34 9.66
N TYR A 34 11.91 0.77 10.71
CA TYR A 34 11.33 -0.34 11.46
C TYR A 34 10.07 0.08 12.21
N ASP A 35 10.09 1.21 12.92
CA ASP A 35 8.90 1.74 13.59
C ASP A 35 7.73 1.93 12.60
N GLY A 36 8.04 2.42 11.39
CA GLY A 36 7.06 2.60 10.33
C GLY A 36 6.39 1.30 9.90
N TYR A 37 7.18 0.24 9.73
CA TYR A 37 6.70 -1.12 9.48
C TYR A 37 5.84 -1.65 10.64
N VAL A 38 6.28 -1.46 11.89
CA VAL A 38 5.52 -1.91 13.07
C VAL A 38 4.16 -1.24 13.15
N TYR A 39 4.11 0.09 12.97
CA TYR A 39 2.83 0.81 12.97
C TYR A 39 1.93 0.44 11.81
N LEU A 40 2.50 0.06 10.65
CA LEU A 40 1.69 -0.40 9.52
C LEU A 40 0.95 -1.69 9.84
N ASN A 41 1.64 -2.66 10.43
CA ASN A 41 1.03 -3.94 10.83
C ASN A 41 0.11 -3.83 12.06
N ALA A 42 0.14 -2.69 12.75
CA ALA A 42 -0.77 -2.37 13.85
C ALA A 42 -1.97 -1.53 13.39
N ASP A 43 -2.18 -1.38 12.07
CA ASP A 43 -3.19 -0.52 11.44
C ASP A 43 -3.14 0.96 11.87
N GLU A 44 -1.99 1.40 12.39
CA GLU A 44 -1.75 2.77 12.82
C GLU A 44 -1.21 3.60 11.65
N TYR A 45 -1.95 3.66 10.54
CA TYR A 45 -1.46 4.18 9.25
C TYR A 45 -0.86 5.58 9.32
N LYS A 46 -1.49 6.49 10.08
CA LYS A 46 -0.96 7.86 10.28
C LYS A 46 0.39 7.87 10.99
N LYS A 47 0.58 7.01 12.01
CA LYS A 47 1.88 6.86 12.70
C LYS A 47 2.90 6.21 11.79
N SER A 48 2.49 5.18 11.03
CA SER A 48 3.33 4.54 10.01
C SER A 48 3.87 5.55 9.01
N ILE A 49 3.01 6.37 8.39
CA ILE A 49 3.40 7.42 7.44
C ILE A 49 4.40 8.39 8.06
N SER A 50 4.18 8.82 9.31
CA SER A 50 5.09 9.72 10.02
C SER A 50 6.49 9.12 10.16
N LYS A 51 6.57 7.86 10.60
CA LYS A 51 7.83 7.13 10.80
C LYS A 51 8.53 6.79 9.49
N LEU A 52 7.81 6.30 8.48
CA LEU A 52 8.36 6.03 7.14
C LEU A 52 8.84 7.31 6.46
N SER A 53 8.15 8.44 6.66
CA SER A 53 8.64 9.73 6.16
C SER A 53 9.92 10.17 6.86
N ALA A 54 10.07 9.89 8.16
CA ALA A 54 11.32 10.13 8.88
C ALA A 54 12.45 9.19 8.40
N CYS A 55 12.14 7.93 8.11
CA CYS A 55 13.07 6.98 7.47
C CYS A 55 13.58 7.55 6.15
N LEU A 56 12.68 7.92 5.23
CA LEU A 56 13.02 8.40 3.89
C LEU A 56 13.84 9.70 3.86
N ARG A 57 13.74 10.54 4.88
CA ARG A 57 14.60 11.74 5.04
C ARG A 57 16.05 11.43 5.45
N SER A 58 16.31 10.24 5.97
CA SER A 58 17.65 9.86 6.39
C SER A 58 18.56 9.57 5.20
N LYS A 59 19.83 9.97 5.34
CA LYS A 59 20.89 9.71 4.36
C LYS A 59 21.48 8.30 4.48
N SER A 60 21.22 7.60 5.58
CA SER A 60 21.81 6.28 5.86
C SER A 60 20.99 5.10 5.32
N VAL A 61 19.80 5.35 4.76
CA VAL A 61 18.91 4.30 4.22
C VAL A 61 19.49 3.77 2.91
N THR A 62 19.64 2.44 2.80
CA THR A 62 20.04 1.78 1.54
C THR A 62 18.99 1.99 0.45
N VAL A 63 19.36 1.78 -0.82
CA VAL A 63 18.40 1.90 -1.92
C VAL A 63 17.27 0.87 -1.76
N GLU A 64 17.57 -0.38 -1.40
CA GLU A 64 16.52 -1.40 -1.20
C GLU A 64 15.59 -1.02 -0.04
N SER A 65 16.17 -0.59 1.09
CA SER A 65 15.39 -0.18 2.26
C SER A 65 14.53 1.05 1.98
N ARG A 66 14.99 1.94 1.08
CA ARG A 66 14.24 3.10 0.61
C ARG A 66 13.07 2.66 -0.25
N ALA A 67 13.27 1.72 -1.18
CA ALA A 67 12.19 1.16 -2.00
C ALA A 67 11.11 0.50 -1.13
N ILE A 68 11.51 -0.28 -0.13
CA ILE A 68 10.58 -0.90 0.83
C ILE A 68 9.84 0.17 1.66
N ALA A 69 10.53 1.21 2.12
CA ALA A 69 9.91 2.28 2.90
C ALA A 69 8.88 3.08 2.08
N TYR A 70 9.15 3.34 0.81
CA TYR A 70 8.18 3.90 -0.12
C TYR A 70 6.97 2.97 -0.30
N TYR A 71 7.19 1.69 -0.58
CA TYR A 71 6.10 0.69 -0.69
C TYR A 71 5.22 0.66 0.56
N ASN A 72 5.81 0.51 1.74
CA ASN A 72 5.06 0.46 2.99
C ASN A 72 4.28 1.77 3.23
N ARG A 73 4.82 2.92 2.81
CA ARG A 73 4.13 4.20 2.97
C ARG A 73 2.98 4.35 1.97
N ALA A 74 3.15 3.82 0.75
CA ALA A 74 2.08 3.70 -0.23
C ALA A 74 0.91 2.86 0.31
N VAL A 75 1.20 1.70 0.91
CA VAL A 75 0.20 0.85 1.55
C VAL A 75 -0.56 1.62 2.63
N ALA A 76 0.15 2.34 3.52
CA ALA A 76 -0.48 3.13 4.56
C ALA A 76 -1.36 4.26 3.99
N TYR A 77 -0.97 4.86 2.86
CA TYR A 77 -1.81 5.83 2.17
C TYR A 77 -3.04 5.19 1.53
N PHE A 78 -2.89 4.02 0.91
CA PHE A 78 -4.01 3.29 0.30
C PHE A 78 -5.08 2.93 1.35
N PHE A 79 -4.69 2.44 2.52
CA PHE A 79 -5.66 2.18 3.60
C PHE A 79 -6.31 3.45 4.15
N LEU A 80 -5.61 4.58 4.16
CA LEU A 80 -6.24 5.86 4.50
C LEU A 80 -7.17 6.37 3.39
N PHE A 81 -6.91 6.04 2.13
CA PHE A 81 -7.86 6.28 1.04
C PHE A 81 -9.17 5.52 1.31
N ASP A 82 -9.10 4.21 1.58
CA ASP A 82 -10.29 3.39 1.89
C ASP A 82 -11.05 3.92 3.11
N GLU A 83 -10.33 4.29 4.18
CA GLU A 83 -10.93 4.85 5.40
C GLU A 83 -11.70 6.14 5.10
N GLU A 84 -11.08 7.07 4.36
CA GLU A 84 -11.73 8.34 4.05
C GLU A 84 -12.87 8.18 3.03
N LEU A 85 -12.73 7.28 2.06
CA LEU A 85 -13.74 7.04 1.04
C LEU A 85 -14.99 6.39 1.65
N TYR A 86 -14.83 5.27 2.37
CA TYR A 86 -15.96 4.44 2.78
C TYR A 86 -16.48 4.71 4.19
N LYS A 87 -15.66 5.24 5.11
CA LYS A 87 -16.09 5.49 6.49
C LYS A 87 -16.44 6.95 6.74
N ASN A 88 -15.74 7.88 6.10
CA ASN A 88 -15.89 9.31 6.36
C ASN A 88 -16.60 10.07 5.23
N ASP A 89 -16.93 9.39 4.11
CA ASP A 89 -17.50 10.00 2.90
C ASP A 89 -16.72 11.25 2.43
N ASN A 90 -15.39 11.24 2.59
CA ASN A 90 -14.51 12.36 2.36
C ASN A 90 -13.68 12.17 1.10
N TYR A 91 -14.36 12.18 -0.05
CA TYR A 91 -13.79 11.97 -1.38
C TYR A 91 -12.53 12.80 -1.65
N LYS A 92 -12.56 14.11 -1.38
CA LYS A 92 -11.40 15.00 -1.61
C LYS A 92 -10.16 14.56 -0.84
N LYS A 93 -10.34 14.03 0.37
CA LYS A 93 -9.23 13.57 1.20
C LYS A 93 -8.79 12.16 0.82
N ALA A 94 -9.74 11.31 0.43
CA ALA A 94 -9.49 10.00 -0.14
C ALA A 94 -8.61 10.12 -1.40
N ASP A 95 -8.99 10.95 -2.38
CA ASP A 95 -8.23 11.19 -3.61
C ASP A 95 -6.79 11.62 -3.28
N LYS A 96 -6.63 12.54 -2.33
CA LYS A 96 -5.30 13.00 -1.89
C LYS A 96 -4.45 11.86 -1.34
N TYR A 97 -5.04 10.88 -0.68
CA TYR A 97 -4.31 9.70 -0.20
C TYR A 97 -4.02 8.73 -1.34
N LEU A 98 -4.95 8.53 -2.26
CA LEU A 98 -4.76 7.66 -3.43
C LEU A 98 -3.61 8.17 -4.32
N PHE A 99 -3.57 9.47 -4.62
CA PHE A 99 -2.46 10.09 -5.35
C PHE A 99 -1.10 9.91 -4.68
N LYS A 100 -1.05 9.99 -3.35
CA LYS A 100 0.19 9.77 -2.59
C LYS A 100 0.61 8.31 -2.57
N ALA A 101 -0.36 7.39 -2.52
CA ALA A 101 -0.10 5.97 -2.65
C ALA A 101 0.53 5.68 -4.02
N LEU A 102 0.00 6.29 -5.09
CA LEU A 102 0.53 6.15 -6.44
C LEU A 102 1.97 6.70 -6.54
N GLU A 103 2.22 7.91 -6.05
CA GLU A 103 3.55 8.51 -6.07
C GLU A 103 4.59 7.63 -5.34
N ASP A 104 4.23 7.12 -4.16
CA ASP A 104 5.13 6.28 -3.37
C ASP A 104 5.34 4.90 -3.99
N VAL A 105 4.31 4.27 -4.57
CA VAL A 105 4.47 2.95 -5.18
C VAL A 105 5.29 3.03 -6.47
N GLU A 106 5.11 4.08 -7.27
CA GLU A 106 5.95 4.34 -8.44
C GLU A 106 7.40 4.56 -8.03
N LYS A 107 7.65 5.30 -6.95
CA LYS A 107 9.02 5.50 -6.45
C LYS A 107 9.64 4.22 -5.92
N SER A 108 8.85 3.33 -5.32
CA SER A 108 9.33 2.01 -4.90
C SER A 108 9.81 1.20 -6.11
N ILE A 109 8.99 1.13 -7.17
CA ILE A 109 9.30 0.42 -8.42
C ILE A 109 10.51 1.03 -9.13
N GLU A 110 10.65 2.37 -9.13
CA GLU A 110 11.80 3.05 -9.73
C GLU A 110 13.11 2.66 -9.05
N LEU A 111 13.12 2.58 -7.72
CA LEU A 111 14.31 2.31 -6.93
C LEU A 111 14.70 0.84 -6.93
N ASP A 112 13.72 -0.05 -6.87
CA ASP A 112 13.92 -1.49 -6.83
C ASP A 112 12.82 -2.21 -7.62
N PRO A 113 12.93 -2.23 -8.97
CA PRO A 113 11.88 -2.80 -9.81
C PRO A 113 11.72 -4.31 -9.61
N VAL A 114 12.66 -5.01 -8.97
CA VAL A 114 12.63 -6.48 -8.83
C VAL A 114 12.41 -6.91 -7.38
N GLY A 115 12.98 -6.21 -6.40
CA GLY A 115 12.92 -6.60 -4.99
C GLY A 115 11.61 -6.25 -4.29
N THR A 116 10.72 -5.47 -4.91
CA THR A 116 9.36 -5.21 -4.40
C THR A 116 8.24 -5.65 -5.36
N PRO A 117 8.08 -6.96 -5.67
CA PRO A 117 7.02 -7.44 -6.58
C PRO A 117 5.61 -6.99 -6.18
N LYS A 118 5.34 -6.88 -4.88
CA LYS A 118 4.07 -6.38 -4.33
C LYS A 118 3.77 -4.92 -4.71
N ALA A 119 4.79 -4.12 -5.06
CA ALA A 119 4.58 -2.75 -5.51
C ALA A 119 3.82 -2.71 -6.84
N TYR A 120 4.05 -3.67 -7.75
CA TYR A 120 3.23 -3.80 -8.95
C TYR A 120 1.78 -4.11 -8.60
N CYS A 121 1.54 -5.05 -7.68
CA CYS A 121 0.17 -5.37 -7.31
C CYS A 121 -0.55 -4.17 -6.68
N LEU A 122 0.11 -3.43 -5.77
CA LEU A 122 -0.47 -2.22 -5.18
C LEU A 122 -0.77 -1.14 -6.23
N ARG A 123 0.13 -0.93 -7.20
CA ARG A 123 -0.13 0.01 -8.31
C ARG A 123 -1.29 -0.47 -9.19
N GLY A 124 -1.38 -1.79 -9.41
CA GLY A 124 -2.51 -2.43 -10.07
C GLY A 124 -3.84 -2.10 -9.40
N TRP A 125 -3.93 -2.30 -8.08
CA TRP A 125 -5.10 -1.94 -7.27
C TRP A 125 -5.45 -0.45 -7.39
N ILE A 126 -4.46 0.44 -7.28
CA ILE A 126 -4.66 1.89 -7.44
C ILE A 126 -5.23 2.23 -8.83
N TYR A 127 -4.73 1.58 -9.89
CA TYR A 127 -5.27 1.77 -11.23
C TYR A 127 -6.69 1.24 -11.39
N LEU A 128 -7.07 0.15 -10.70
CA LEU A 128 -8.45 -0.32 -10.70
C LEU A 128 -9.39 0.72 -10.03
N GLU A 129 -8.98 1.30 -8.91
CA GLU A 129 -9.74 2.38 -8.24
C GLU A 129 -9.90 3.62 -9.13
N GLU A 130 -8.85 4.00 -9.88
CA GLU A 130 -8.88 5.11 -10.86
C GLU A 130 -9.58 4.77 -12.18
N SER A 131 -10.24 3.60 -12.28
CA SER A 131 -10.91 3.11 -13.50
C SER A 131 -9.98 2.89 -14.70
N TRP A 132 -8.69 2.69 -14.45
CA TRP A 132 -7.66 2.36 -15.44
C TRP A 132 -7.47 0.84 -15.55
N GLY A 133 -8.59 0.13 -15.71
CA GLY A 133 -8.70 -1.32 -15.62
C GLY A 133 -7.60 -2.10 -16.34
N MET A 134 -7.35 -1.78 -17.62
CA MET A 134 -6.34 -2.48 -18.43
C MET A 134 -4.93 -2.42 -17.81
N TYR A 135 -4.51 -1.24 -17.33
CA TYR A 135 -3.21 -1.04 -16.72
C TYR A 135 -3.16 -1.69 -15.34
N GLY A 136 -4.29 -1.68 -14.62
CA GLY A 136 -4.45 -2.35 -13.34
C GLY A 136 -4.16 -3.84 -13.45
N TYR A 137 -4.87 -4.53 -14.35
CA TYR A 137 -4.70 -5.97 -14.58
C TYR A 137 -3.29 -6.35 -15.05
N GLU A 138 -2.69 -5.56 -15.95
CA GLU A 138 -1.32 -5.77 -16.40
C GLU A 138 -0.31 -5.72 -15.23
N ASP A 139 -0.50 -4.80 -14.29
CA ASP A 139 0.35 -4.68 -13.11
C ASP A 139 0.13 -5.78 -12.08
N LEU A 140 -1.11 -6.23 -11.90
CA LEU A 140 -1.42 -7.40 -11.06
C LEU A 140 -0.72 -8.65 -11.60
N ASP A 141 -0.86 -8.93 -12.89
CA ASP A 141 -0.21 -10.06 -13.56
C ASP A 141 1.31 -9.95 -13.49
N LYS A 142 1.85 -8.74 -13.67
CA LYS A 142 3.29 -8.49 -13.54
C LYS A 142 3.80 -8.77 -12.13
N GLY A 143 3.09 -8.32 -11.10
CA GLY A 143 3.46 -8.61 -9.71
C GLY A 143 3.53 -10.11 -9.44
N ILE A 144 2.54 -10.87 -9.90
CA ILE A 144 2.52 -12.35 -9.80
C ILE A 144 3.72 -12.96 -10.54
N ALA A 145 3.97 -12.54 -11.78
CA ALA A 145 5.10 -13.03 -12.58
C ALA A 145 6.46 -12.74 -11.93
N MET A 146 6.54 -11.69 -11.12
CA MET A 146 7.74 -11.30 -10.37
C MET A 146 7.82 -11.94 -8.97
N GLY A 147 6.85 -12.79 -8.61
CA GLY A 147 6.86 -13.57 -7.36
C GLY A 147 6.10 -12.94 -6.20
N ALA A 148 5.24 -11.94 -6.45
CA ALA A 148 4.29 -11.50 -5.43
C ALA A 148 3.32 -12.64 -5.08
N PRO A 149 2.88 -12.73 -3.80
CA PRO A 149 1.84 -13.67 -3.41
C PRO A 149 0.58 -13.46 -4.26
N LYS A 150 0.08 -14.53 -4.88
CA LYS A 150 -1.05 -14.44 -5.80
C LYS A 150 -2.29 -13.86 -5.12
N ASP A 151 -2.52 -14.27 -3.89
CA ASP A 151 -3.61 -13.84 -3.02
C ASP A 151 -3.61 -12.33 -2.72
N PHE A 152 -2.45 -11.66 -2.80
CA PHE A 152 -2.33 -10.21 -2.71
C PHE A 152 -2.65 -9.48 -4.03
N CYS A 153 -2.57 -10.18 -5.16
CA CYS A 153 -2.62 -9.59 -6.50
C CYS A 153 -3.82 -10.07 -7.32
N ASP A 154 -4.61 -11.03 -6.83
CA ASP A 154 -5.80 -11.54 -7.51
C ASP A 154 -7.03 -10.79 -7.00
N ASP A 155 -7.74 -10.13 -7.90
CA ASP A 155 -9.04 -9.51 -7.65
C ASP A 155 -10.23 -10.44 -7.97
N ARG A 156 -9.94 -11.70 -8.33
CA ARG A 156 -10.89 -12.73 -8.76
C ARG A 156 -11.18 -13.79 -7.70
#